data_AF-A0AA42TJ82-F1
#
_entry.id   AF-A0AA42TJ82-F1
#
_cell.length_a   1.000
_cell.length_b   1.000
_cell.length_c   1.000
_cell.angle_alpha   90.00
_cell.angle_beta   90.00
_cell.angle_gamma   90.00
#
_symmetry.space_group_name_H-M   'P 1'
#
loop_
_entity.id
_entity.type
_entity.pdbx_description
1 polymer ?
#
loop_
_entity_poly.entity_id
_entity_poly.type
_entity_poly.pdbx_seq_one_letter_code
_entity_poly.pdbx_strand_id
1 'polypeptide(L)'
;MADPHRGTSQRGFASMDQDKQRAIAAKGGRAAHASGNAHEFSPAEARLAGRKGGQAISRDRQHMAAIGREGGHARHAGMRQQQQQPADEPLAERSPRQQG
;
A
#
# COMPACT_ATOMS: atom_id res chain seq x y z
N MET A 1 -55.42 2.30 -18.39
CA MET A 1 -54.38 1.30 -18.10
C MET A 1 -53.03 2.02 -18.03
N ALA A 2 -52.51 2.28 -16.83
CA ALA A 2 -51.13 2.72 -16.59
C ALA A 2 -50.81 2.56 -15.09
N ASP A 3 -50.00 1.56 -14.74
CA ASP A 3 -49.58 1.26 -13.36
C ASP A 3 -48.41 2.15 -12.90
N PRO A 4 -48.53 2.86 -11.75
CA PRO A 4 -47.55 3.86 -11.30
C PRO A 4 -46.37 3.29 -10.48
N HIS A 5 -46.03 2.01 -10.62
CA HIS A 5 -44.85 1.42 -9.98
C HIS A 5 -43.73 1.13 -10.99
N ARG A 6 -43.00 2.18 -11.38
CA ARG A 6 -41.64 2.03 -11.96
C ARG A 6 -40.61 2.75 -11.08
N GLY A 7 -40.64 2.45 -9.79
CA GLY A 7 -39.49 2.67 -8.93
C GLY A 7 -38.31 1.88 -9.50
N THR A 8 -37.14 2.52 -9.61
CA THR A 8 -35.92 1.93 -10.15
C THR A 8 -35.77 0.50 -9.66
N SER A 9 -35.91 -0.48 -10.57
CA SER A 9 -35.72 -1.88 -10.21
C SER A 9 -34.35 -1.99 -9.53
N GLN A 10 -34.24 -2.64 -8.37
CA GLN A 10 -32.97 -2.93 -7.68
C GLN A 10 -32.07 -3.89 -8.49
N ARG A 11 -31.99 -3.69 -9.81
CA ARG A 11 -31.29 -4.52 -10.77
C ARG A 11 -30.17 -3.69 -11.35
N GLY A 12 -29.00 -4.30 -11.41
CA GLY A 12 -27.81 -3.68 -11.96
C GLY A 12 -26.65 -3.76 -11.00
N PHE A 13 -25.45 -3.63 -11.55
CA PHE A 13 -24.21 -3.76 -10.81
C PHE A 13 -24.05 -2.73 -9.68
N ALA A 14 -24.63 -1.55 -9.85
CA ALA A 14 -24.61 -0.47 -8.86
C ALA A 14 -25.61 -0.66 -7.71
N SER A 15 -26.65 -1.49 -7.92
CA SER A 15 -27.68 -1.76 -6.91
C SER A 15 -27.39 -3.03 -6.08
N MET A 16 -26.27 -3.72 -6.34
CA MET A 16 -25.84 -4.90 -5.58
C MET A 16 -25.11 -4.50 -4.30
N ASP A 17 -25.03 -5.45 -3.35
CA ASP A 17 -24.18 -5.34 -2.16
C ASP A 17 -22.71 -5.07 -2.55
N GLN A 18 -22.04 -4.20 -1.78
CA GLN A 18 -20.68 -3.75 -2.06
C GLN A 18 -19.67 -4.91 -2.13
N ASP A 19 -19.81 -5.91 -1.26
CA ASP A 19 -18.94 -7.09 -1.26
C ASP A 19 -19.10 -7.93 -2.52
N LYS A 20 -20.35 -8.11 -2.99
CA LYS A 20 -20.63 -8.81 -4.25
C LYS A 20 -20.07 -8.02 -5.43
N GLN A 21 -20.25 -6.70 -5.44
CA GLN A 21 -19.71 -5.84 -6.47
C GLN A 21 -18.18 -5.94 -6.56
N ARG A 22 -17.50 -5.89 -5.41
CA ARG A 22 -16.04 -6.04 -5.32
C ARG A 22 -15.58 -7.41 -5.78
N ALA A 23 -16.28 -8.47 -5.38
CA ALA A 23 -15.94 -9.84 -5.78
C ALA A 23 -16.07 -10.04 -7.30
N ILE A 24 -17.13 -9.50 -7.91
CA ILE A 24 -17.34 -9.55 -9.36
C ILE A 24 -16.28 -8.72 -10.09
N ALA A 25 -16.00 -7.50 -9.63
CA ALA A 25 -14.94 -6.66 -10.21
C ALA A 25 -13.57 -7.35 -10.14
N ALA A 26 -13.22 -7.93 -8.99
CA ALA A 26 -11.98 -8.68 -8.81
C ALA A 26 -11.93 -9.92 -9.71
N LYS A 27 -13.04 -10.64 -9.88
CA LYS A 27 -13.13 -11.78 -10.80
C LYS A 27 -12.95 -11.33 -12.25
N GLY A 28 -13.59 -10.24 -12.66
CA GLY A 28 -13.45 -9.66 -14.00
C GLY A 28 -12.02 -9.23 -14.32
N GLY A 29 -11.36 -8.55 -13.37
CA GLY A 29 -9.95 -8.16 -13.52
C GLY A 29 -9.02 -9.35 -13.67
N ARG A 30 -9.16 -10.38 -12.82
CA ARG A 30 -8.37 -11.62 -12.94
C ARG A 30 -8.63 -12.35 -14.25
N ALA A 31 -9.89 -12.42 -14.69
CA ALA A 31 -10.25 -13.06 -15.94
C ALA A 31 -9.66 -12.32 -17.15
N ALA A 32 -9.70 -10.99 -17.18
CA ALA A 32 -9.12 -10.20 -18.26
C ALA A 32 -7.60 -10.38 -18.38
N HIS A 33 -6.89 -10.48 -17.25
CA HIS A 33 -5.47 -10.83 -17.22
C HIS A 33 -5.23 -12.27 -17.69
N ALA A 34 -5.99 -13.24 -17.17
CA ALA A 34 -5.83 -14.64 -17.56
C ALA A 34 -6.16 -14.89 -19.04
N SER A 35 -7.09 -14.13 -19.63
CA SER A 35 -7.47 -14.25 -21.04
C SER A 35 -6.56 -13.47 -22.00
N GLY A 36 -5.53 -12.78 -21.50
CA GLY A 36 -4.62 -11.95 -22.30
C GLY A 36 -5.26 -10.73 -22.95
N ASN A 37 -6.47 -10.35 -22.52
CA ASN A 37 -7.17 -9.16 -23.03
C ASN A 37 -6.84 -7.91 -22.21
N ALA A 38 -6.26 -8.08 -21.02
CA ALA A 38 -5.69 -6.99 -20.25
C ALA A 38 -4.27 -6.67 -20.72
N HIS A 39 -3.88 -5.41 -20.58
CA HIS A 39 -2.52 -4.96 -20.81
C HIS A 39 -1.57 -5.59 -19.78
N GLU A 40 -0.50 -6.21 -20.25
CA GLU A 40 0.57 -6.74 -19.40
C GLU A 40 1.65 -5.68 -19.21
N PHE A 41 1.83 -5.22 -17.98
CA PHE A 41 2.90 -4.30 -17.65
C PHE A 41 4.24 -5.02 -17.70
N SER A 42 4.97 -4.82 -18.80
CA SER A 42 6.34 -5.33 -18.89
C SER A 42 7.28 -4.54 -17.96
N PRO A 43 8.36 -5.17 -17.45
CA PRO A 43 9.38 -4.45 -16.68
C PRO A 43 10.02 -3.29 -17.46
N ALA A 44 10.10 -3.38 -18.79
CA ALA A 44 10.60 -2.31 -19.63
C ALA A 44 9.65 -1.10 -19.62
N GLU A 45 8.35 -1.35 -19.75
CA GLU A 45 7.33 -0.31 -19.72
C GLU A 45 7.22 0.36 -18.35
N ALA A 46 7.27 -0.42 -17.27
CA ALA A 46 7.31 0.12 -15.91
C ALA A 46 8.48 1.10 -15.72
N ARG A 47 9.66 0.77 -16.27
CA ARG A 47 10.83 1.67 -16.24
C ARG A 47 10.60 2.93 -17.08
N LEU A 48 10.01 2.81 -18.27
CA LEU A 48 9.69 3.96 -19.13
C LEU A 48 8.68 4.89 -18.46
N ALA A 49 7.62 4.33 -17.87
CA ALA A 49 6.62 5.08 -17.12
C ALA A 49 7.24 5.76 -15.89
N GLY A 50 8.06 5.05 -15.11
CA GLY A 50 8.79 5.60 -13.98
C GLY A 50 9.73 6.73 -14.39
N ARG A 51 10.47 6.57 -15.49
CA ARG A 51 11.34 7.62 -16.04
C ARG A 51 10.54 8.85 -16.47
N LYS A 52 9.43 8.66 -17.19
CA LYS A 52 8.55 9.76 -17.62
C LYS A 52 7.93 10.50 -16.43
N GLY A 53 7.46 9.75 -15.43
CA GLY A 53 6.96 10.30 -14.17
C GLY A 53 8.02 11.12 -13.47
N GLY A 54 9.21 10.54 -13.26
CA GLY A 54 10.36 11.20 -12.67
C GLY A 54 10.79 12.47 -13.40
N GLN A 55 10.79 12.47 -14.75
CA GLN A 55 11.08 13.65 -15.56
C GLN A 55 10.03 14.75 -15.41
N ALA A 56 8.75 14.42 -15.19
CA ALA A 56 7.70 15.39 -14.99
C ALA A 56 7.87 16.10 -13.63
N ILE A 57 8.13 15.35 -12.56
CA ILE A 57 8.24 15.89 -11.20
C ILE A 57 9.61 16.52 -10.91
N SER A 58 10.70 16.07 -11.54
CA SER A 58 12.07 16.57 -11.27
C SER A 58 12.34 18.00 -11.76
N ARG A 59 11.38 18.64 -12.44
CA ARG A 59 11.49 20.03 -12.88
C ARG A 59 11.55 21.01 -11.70
N ASP A 60 10.90 20.68 -10.58
CA ASP A 60 10.95 21.48 -9.37
C ASP A 60 12.01 20.95 -8.39
N ARG A 61 13.20 21.54 -8.47
CA ARG A 61 14.33 21.17 -7.61
C ARG A 61 14.06 21.49 -6.13
N GLN A 62 13.33 22.57 -5.83
CA GLN A 62 13.08 22.98 -4.45
C GLN A 62 12.10 22.03 -3.77
N HIS A 63 11.04 21.65 -4.48
CA HIS A 63 10.10 20.62 -4.04
C HIS A 63 10.77 19.27 -3.83
N MET A 64 11.61 18.83 -4.76
CA MET A 64 12.38 17.58 -4.62
C MET A 64 13.30 17.59 -3.40
N ALA A 65 13.98 18.71 -3.15
CA ALA A 65 14.82 18.86 -1.97
C ALA A 65 14.00 18.80 -0.67
N ALA A 66 12.78 19.36 -0.65
CA ALA A 66 11.89 19.29 0.51
C ALA A 66 11.47 17.85 0.81
N ILE A 67 10.97 17.11 -0.19
CA ILE A 67 10.60 15.70 -0.05
C ILE A 67 11.80 14.85 0.41
N GLY A 68 12.98 15.08 -0.19
CA GLY A 68 14.20 14.36 0.16
C GLY A 68 14.62 14.59 1.63
N ARG A 69 14.53 15.83 2.11
CA ARG A 69 14.79 16.16 3.52
C ARG A 69 13.79 15.45 4.45
N GLU A 70 12.50 15.54 4.16
CA GLU A 70 11.44 14.89 4.95
C GLU A 70 11.64 13.38 5.05
N GLY A 71 11.90 12.72 3.91
CA GLY A 71 12.21 11.28 3.88
C GLY A 71 13.47 10.92 4.68
N GLY A 72 14.49 11.78 4.67
CA GLY A 72 15.69 11.61 5.50
C GLY A 72 15.40 11.70 6.99
N HIS A 73 14.59 12.68 7.41
CA HIS A 73 14.17 12.84 8.80
C HIS A 73 13.36 11.64 9.29
N ALA A 74 12.41 11.14 8.48
CA ALA A 74 11.59 9.98 8.82
C ALA A 74 12.43 8.70 9.02
N ARG A 75 13.41 8.46 8.15
CA ARG A 75 14.34 7.33 8.28
C ARG A 75 15.19 7.43 9.55
N HIS A 76 15.72 8.62 9.82
CA HIS A 76 16.56 8.83 11.00
C HIS A 76 15.74 8.72 12.31
N ALA A 77 14.48 9.16 12.31
CA ALA A 77 13.57 8.97 13.44
C ALA A 77 13.27 7.48 13.67
N GLY A 78 12.99 6.71 12.61
CA GLY A 78 12.77 5.27 12.70
C GLY A 78 14.00 4.49 13.20
N MET A 79 15.21 4.85 12.74
CA MET A 79 16.46 4.25 13.24
C MET A 79 16.69 4.56 14.72
N ARG A 80 16.44 5.80 15.17
CA ARG A 80 16.58 6.17 16.59
C ARG A 80 15.62 5.40 17.48
N GLN A 81 14.44 5.07 16.97
CA GLN A 81 13.43 4.31 17.71
C GLN A 81 13.78 2.81 17.80
N GLN A 82 14.46 2.24 16.78
CA GLN A 82 15.03 0.90 16.86
C GLN A 82 16.25 0.81 17.79
N GLN A 83 17.04 1.88 17.91
CA GLN A 83 18.19 1.91 18.81
C GLN A 83 17.80 2.14 20.30
N GLN A 84 16.55 2.52 20.58
CA GLN A 84 16.05 2.86 21.92
C GLN A 84 15.19 1.76 22.55
N GLN A 85 15.26 0.51 22.10
CA GLN A 85 14.72 -0.59 22.91
C GLN A 85 15.70 -0.84 24.07
N PRO A 86 15.36 -0.53 25.34
CA PRO A 86 16.21 -0.91 26.45
C PRO A 86 16.20 -2.43 26.56
N ALA A 87 17.39 -3.02 26.70
CA ALA A 87 17.55 -4.39 27.11
C ALA A 87 17.12 -4.49 28.59
N ASP A 88 15.83 -4.70 28.84
CA ASP A 88 15.34 -5.12 30.16
C ASP A 88 15.72 -6.59 30.36
N GLU A 89 16.94 -6.83 30.87
CA GLU A 89 17.34 -8.11 31.42
C GLU A 89 17.30 -8.01 32.96
N PRO A 90 16.33 -8.66 33.66
CA PRO A 90 16.32 -8.65 35.11
C PRO A 90 17.46 -9.51 35.64
N LEU A 91 18.36 -8.87 36.39
CA LEU A 91 19.50 -9.48 37.07
C LEU A 91 19.02 -10.45 38.17
N ALA A 92 18.65 -11.67 37.80
CA ALA A 92 18.33 -12.73 38.75
C ALA A 92 19.60 -13.45 39.23
N GLU A 93 19.88 -13.28 40.52
CA GLU A 93 20.60 -14.18 41.43
C GLU A 93 21.96 -14.73 41.00
N ARG A 94 23.04 -14.03 41.39
CA ARG A 94 24.35 -14.65 41.59
C ARG A 94 24.46 -15.12 43.05
N SER A 95 24.25 -16.41 43.29
CA SER A 95 24.53 -17.06 44.58
C SER A 95 26.03 -16.97 44.93
N PRO A 96 26.41 -16.65 46.18
CA PRO A 96 27.81 -16.68 46.59
C PRO A 96 28.27 -18.13 46.77
N ARG A 97 29.30 -18.53 46.03
CA ARG A 97 30.00 -19.81 46.25
C ARG A 97 30.77 -19.73 47.57
N GLN A 98 30.40 -20.59 48.50
CA GLN A 98 31.12 -20.91 49.73
C GLN A 98 32.46 -21.58 49.35
N GLN A 99 33.58 -21.04 49.82
CA GLN A 99 34.84 -21.77 49.97
C GLN A 99 35.38 -21.43 51.36
N GLY A 100 35.81 -22.46 52.08
CA GLY A 100 36.19 -22.42 53.50
C GLY A 100 37.57 -21.87 53.79
#